data_AF-A0A946H2P2-F1
#
_entry.id   AF-A0A946H2P2-F1
#
_cell.length_a   1.000
_cell.length_b   1.000
_cell.length_c   1.000
_cell.angle_alpha   90.00
_cell.angle_beta   90.00
_cell.angle_gamma   90.00
#
_symmetry.space_group_name_H-M   'P 1'
#
loop_
_entity.id
_entity.type
_entity.pdbx_description
1 polymer ?
#
loop_
_entity_poly.entity_id
_entity_poly.type
_entity_poly.pdbx_seq_one_letter_code
_entity_poly.pdbx_strand_id
1 'polypeptide(L)'
;MQTSSGINEQAIFLDTWLKTRDFFERLCDYNHAFRELRAVLNNEQVAGSLSLADVASMVNCPVADLVAIANGEDIQASPTLPLNYAGGDGAPDEVDSNETTTGYLDTRPIFDRGQEPLAEILKLLKSSPPESHLVIDAPFHPAPLRRLMQQRGYVSHARQISGEHWRCTFVPGVAPFRIAAIVSDGTATTGAILTGIADTLREEGFSLAGAVQDPESAEQQANVEHGMCDMDLLVLPDGKRFTITQNLGTQATSCRLDHQALEDVVALVDQRLDASTDLLILNKFGKREAEGAGFRQTIGHAIELGVPVIVAVNPAQRGALSDFAGDDLEYLPENLNAILNWCRRKGHCHVIED
;
A
#
# COMPACT_ATOMS: atom_id res chain seq x y z
N MET A 1 3.68 -24.21 -45.98
CA MET A 1 4.41 -23.04 -45.45
C MET A 1 4.24 -23.06 -43.94
N GLN A 2 5.24 -23.53 -43.21
CA GLN A 2 5.26 -23.44 -41.74
C GLN A 2 5.55 -21.98 -41.41
N THR A 3 4.60 -21.30 -40.80
CA THR A 3 4.82 -20.00 -40.14
C THR A 3 5.78 -20.27 -38.99
N SER A 4 7.07 -19.95 -39.19
CA SER A 4 8.03 -19.90 -38.09
C SER A 4 7.57 -18.77 -37.17
N SER A 5 6.97 -19.13 -36.04
CA SER A 5 6.66 -18.16 -35.00
C SER A 5 7.99 -17.63 -34.48
N GLY A 6 8.34 -16.40 -34.81
CA GLY A 6 9.58 -15.77 -34.38
C GLY A 6 9.67 -15.71 -32.85
N ILE A 7 10.89 -15.70 -32.32
CA ILE A 7 11.16 -15.53 -30.89
C ILE A 7 10.68 -14.12 -30.50
N ASN A 8 9.96 -13.99 -29.38
CA ASN A 8 9.42 -12.72 -28.90
C ASN A 8 10.01 -12.35 -27.53
N GLU A 9 9.67 -11.17 -27.02
CA GLU A 9 10.22 -10.62 -25.77
C GLU A 9 9.92 -11.46 -24.50
N GLN A 10 8.85 -12.25 -24.52
CA GLN A 10 8.45 -13.11 -23.40
C GLN A 10 9.12 -14.48 -23.45
N ALA A 11 9.90 -14.78 -24.50
CA ALA A 11 10.60 -16.04 -24.63
C ALA A 11 11.61 -16.22 -23.48
N ILE A 12 11.66 -17.45 -22.95
CA ILE A 12 12.63 -17.82 -21.90
C ILE A 12 14.03 -17.71 -22.47
N PHE A 13 14.93 -17.03 -21.74
CA PHE A 13 16.29 -16.74 -22.19
C PHE A 13 17.08 -18.03 -22.44
N LEU A 14 17.03 -19.00 -21.52
CA LEU A 14 17.72 -20.28 -21.68
C LEU A 14 17.26 -21.05 -22.93
N ASP A 15 15.95 -21.06 -23.19
CA ASP A 15 15.40 -21.72 -24.39
C ASP A 15 15.91 -21.05 -25.67
N THR A 16 15.95 -19.72 -25.69
CA THR A 16 16.50 -18.94 -26.80
C THR A 16 17.99 -19.22 -26.98
N TRP A 17 18.77 -19.27 -25.89
CA TRP A 17 20.19 -19.59 -25.92
C TRP A 17 20.43 -20.99 -26.50
N LEU A 18 19.68 -21.99 -26.05
CA LEU A 18 19.83 -23.36 -26.55
C LEU A 18 19.39 -23.53 -28.01
N LYS A 19 18.43 -22.73 -28.49
CA LYS A 19 17.89 -22.79 -29.86
C LYS A 19 18.70 -21.97 -30.87
N THR A 20 19.25 -20.84 -30.45
CA THR A 20 19.95 -19.90 -31.33
C THR A 20 21.45 -20.02 -31.14
N ARG A 21 22.12 -20.55 -32.16
CA ARG A 21 23.58 -20.70 -32.18
C ARG A 21 24.26 -19.32 -32.09
N ASP A 22 25.33 -19.25 -31.30
CA ASP A 22 26.16 -18.05 -31.08
C ASP A 22 25.39 -16.84 -30.47
N PHE A 23 24.16 -17.06 -29.96
CA PHE A 23 23.29 -16.00 -29.41
C PHE A 23 23.98 -15.18 -28.32
N PHE A 24 24.58 -15.86 -27.33
CA PHE A 24 25.23 -15.18 -26.21
C PHE A 24 26.50 -14.42 -26.62
N GLU A 25 27.24 -14.94 -27.60
CA GLU A 25 28.42 -14.26 -28.14
C GLU A 25 28.02 -12.94 -28.83
N ARG A 26 26.93 -12.98 -29.61
CA ARG A 26 26.36 -11.79 -30.26
C ARG A 26 25.84 -10.78 -29.24
N LEU A 27 25.25 -11.23 -28.13
CA LEU A 27 24.88 -10.32 -27.03
C LEU A 27 26.12 -9.66 -26.42
N CYS A 28 27.19 -10.42 -26.18
CA CYS A 28 28.44 -9.90 -25.64
C CYS A 28 29.14 -8.89 -26.57
N ASP A 29 28.97 -9.04 -27.88
CA ASP A 29 29.49 -8.10 -28.88
C ASP A 29 28.60 -6.86 -29.02
N TYR A 30 27.29 -7.01 -28.85
CA TYR A 30 26.33 -5.90 -28.85
C TYR A 30 26.45 -5.01 -27.60
N ASN A 31 26.57 -5.60 -26.41
CA ASN A 31 26.74 -4.86 -25.15
C ASN A 31 27.64 -5.64 -24.18
N HIS A 32 28.75 -5.01 -23.77
CA HIS A 32 29.73 -5.63 -22.87
C HIS A 32 29.15 -6.00 -21.49
N ALA A 33 28.07 -5.38 -21.03
CA ALA A 33 27.37 -5.71 -19.79
C ALA A 33 26.87 -7.17 -19.77
N PHE A 34 26.62 -7.78 -20.94
CA PHE A 34 26.29 -9.21 -21.01
C PHE A 34 27.44 -10.11 -20.58
N ARG A 35 28.70 -9.65 -20.67
CA ARG A 35 29.86 -10.40 -20.17
C ARG A 35 29.86 -10.48 -18.65
N GLU A 36 29.43 -9.42 -17.98
CA GLU A 36 29.31 -9.35 -16.52
C GLU A 36 28.17 -10.26 -16.04
N LEU A 37 27.04 -10.28 -16.76
CA LEU A 37 25.94 -11.20 -16.48
C LEU A 37 26.24 -12.68 -16.79
N ARG A 38 27.37 -13.00 -17.43
CA ARG A 38 27.70 -14.38 -17.80
C ARG A 38 27.74 -15.31 -16.60
N ALA A 39 28.29 -14.86 -15.47
CA ALA A 39 28.35 -15.68 -14.26
C ALA A 39 26.94 -16.07 -13.75
N VAL A 40 25.99 -15.15 -13.88
CA VAL A 40 24.59 -15.30 -13.44
C VAL A 40 23.81 -16.17 -14.42
N LEU A 41 23.96 -15.90 -15.71
CA LEU A 41 23.24 -16.59 -16.79
C LEU A 41 23.81 -17.99 -17.08
N ASN A 42 25.01 -18.32 -16.59
CA ASN A 42 25.55 -19.69 -16.60
C ASN A 42 24.79 -20.65 -15.67
N ASN A 43 23.98 -20.14 -14.73
CA ASN A 43 23.12 -20.97 -13.90
C ASN A 43 21.82 -21.28 -14.66
N GLU A 44 21.63 -22.54 -15.06
CA GLU A 44 20.45 -22.99 -15.83
C GLU A 44 19.12 -22.69 -15.14
N GLN A 45 19.05 -22.74 -13.80
CA GLN A 45 17.82 -22.42 -13.07
C GLN A 45 17.47 -20.93 -13.18
N VAL A 46 18.47 -20.06 -13.04
CA VAL A 46 18.29 -18.61 -13.16
C VAL A 46 17.94 -18.25 -14.60
N ALA A 47 18.73 -18.72 -15.57
CA ALA A 47 18.49 -18.48 -16.99
C ALA A 47 17.14 -19.03 -17.50
N GLY A 48 16.67 -20.14 -16.92
CA GLY A 48 15.36 -20.74 -17.23
C GLY A 48 14.17 -19.98 -16.67
N SER A 49 14.39 -19.04 -15.74
CA SER A 49 13.33 -18.21 -15.13
C SER A 49 13.19 -16.82 -15.75
N LEU A 50 14.17 -16.38 -16.53
CA LEU A 50 14.24 -15.03 -17.09
C LEU A 50 13.69 -15.00 -18.52
N SER A 51 12.86 -14.00 -18.84
CA SER A 51 12.49 -13.69 -20.22
C SER A 51 13.56 -12.84 -20.92
N LEU A 52 13.51 -12.75 -22.25
CA LEU A 52 14.34 -11.79 -23.00
C LEU A 52 14.13 -10.35 -22.52
N ALA A 53 12.89 -9.97 -22.18
CA ALA A 53 12.57 -8.66 -21.60
C ALA A 53 13.24 -8.42 -20.25
N ASP A 54 13.27 -9.43 -19.38
CA ASP A 54 13.93 -9.32 -18.08
C ASP A 54 15.44 -9.13 -18.25
N VAL A 55 16.05 -9.92 -19.14
CA VAL A 55 17.49 -9.82 -19.46
C VAL A 55 17.84 -8.49 -20.12
N ALA A 56 16.99 -7.99 -21.03
CA ALA A 56 17.15 -6.67 -21.64
C ALA A 56 17.15 -5.56 -20.58
N SER A 57 16.23 -5.66 -19.63
CA SER A 57 16.07 -4.70 -18.52
C SER A 57 17.25 -4.73 -17.54
N MET A 58 17.86 -5.91 -17.32
CA MET A 58 19.00 -6.08 -16.43
C MET A 58 20.27 -5.37 -16.92
N VAL A 59 20.47 -5.29 -18.25
CA VAL A 59 21.62 -4.59 -18.86
C VAL A 59 21.26 -3.23 -19.45
N ASN A 60 20.01 -2.78 -19.28
CA ASN A 60 19.47 -1.55 -19.85
C ASN A 60 19.68 -1.43 -21.36
N CYS A 61 19.15 -2.40 -22.11
CA CYS A 61 19.09 -2.32 -23.57
C CYS A 61 17.65 -2.48 -24.08
N PRO A 62 17.33 -1.97 -25.28
CA PRO A 62 16.02 -2.17 -25.87
C PRO A 62 15.71 -3.66 -26.05
N VAL A 63 14.56 -4.10 -25.54
CA VAL A 63 14.14 -5.51 -25.69
C VAL A 63 13.98 -5.91 -27.15
N ALA A 64 13.59 -4.97 -28.01
CA ALA A 64 13.51 -5.15 -29.45
C ALA A 64 14.85 -5.61 -30.05
N ASP A 65 15.97 -5.10 -29.53
CA ASP A 65 17.31 -5.46 -30.02
C ASP A 65 17.65 -6.89 -29.62
N LEU A 66 17.31 -7.33 -28.41
CA LEU A 66 17.51 -8.72 -27.99
C LEU A 66 16.65 -9.69 -28.79
N VAL A 67 15.40 -9.30 -29.07
CA VAL A 67 14.50 -10.08 -29.90
C VAL A 67 15.04 -10.20 -31.32
N ALA A 68 15.54 -9.12 -31.91
CA ALA A 68 16.11 -9.15 -33.26
C ALA A 68 17.41 -9.97 -33.29
N ILE A 69 18.31 -9.85 -32.30
CA ILE A 69 19.51 -10.71 -32.16
C ILE A 69 19.10 -12.19 -32.01
N ALA A 70 18.07 -12.49 -31.21
CA ALA A 70 17.55 -13.84 -31.00
C ALA A 70 16.98 -14.47 -32.29
N ASN A 71 16.35 -13.65 -33.14
CA ASN A 71 15.87 -14.05 -34.46
C ASN A 71 16.96 -14.05 -35.54
N GLY A 72 18.21 -13.76 -35.18
CA GLY A 72 19.37 -13.86 -36.05
C GLY A 72 19.74 -12.57 -36.79
N GLU A 73 19.07 -11.44 -36.51
CA GLU A 73 19.34 -10.16 -37.15
C GLU A 73 20.64 -9.52 -36.64
N ASP A 74 21.43 -8.96 -37.56
CA ASP A 74 22.68 -8.29 -37.24
C ASP A 74 22.40 -6.82 -36.90
N ILE A 75 22.53 -6.47 -35.62
CA ILE A 75 22.22 -5.14 -35.10
C ILE A 75 23.52 -4.48 -34.68
N GLN A 76 23.68 -3.21 -35.01
CA GLN A 76 24.82 -2.44 -34.57
C GLN A 76 24.83 -2.31 -33.04
N ALA A 77 26.04 -2.39 -32.45
CA ALA A 77 26.23 -2.21 -31.02
C ALA A 77 25.60 -0.87 -30.57
N SER A 78 24.74 -0.94 -29.56
CA SER A 78 24.11 0.25 -29.01
C SER A 78 25.08 0.95 -28.06
N PRO A 79 25.24 2.29 -28.12
CA PRO A 79 25.97 3.01 -27.10
C PRO A 79 25.29 2.76 -25.75
N THR A 80 26.07 2.42 -24.73
CA THR A 80 25.58 2.23 -23.37
C THR A 80 24.94 3.55 -22.92
N LEU A 81 23.62 3.66 -23.04
CA LEU A 81 22.90 4.83 -22.57
C LEU A 81 23.10 4.91 -21.05
N PRO A 82 23.49 6.07 -20.50
CA PRO A 82 23.52 6.24 -19.06
C PRO A 82 22.13 5.92 -18.51
N LEU A 83 22.11 5.06 -17.49
CA LEU A 83 20.88 4.51 -16.91
C LEU A 83 20.08 5.62 -16.23
N ASN A 84 19.16 6.26 -16.96
CA ASN A 84 18.13 7.07 -16.34
C ASN A 84 16.91 6.18 -16.08
N TYR A 85 16.90 5.51 -14.94
CA TYR A 85 15.68 4.91 -14.41
C TYR A 85 14.81 6.05 -13.89
N ALA A 86 13.92 6.57 -14.73
CA ALA A 86 12.85 7.46 -14.29
C ALA A 86 11.95 6.67 -13.33
N GLY A 87 12.32 6.71 -12.06
CA GLY A 87 11.67 6.12 -10.91
C GLY A 87 12.12 6.91 -9.69
N GLY A 88 11.77 8.21 -9.69
CA GLY A 88 11.95 9.16 -8.59
C GLY A 88 13.39 9.37 -8.14
N ASP A 89 13.98 10.51 -8.52
CA ASP A 89 15.01 11.17 -7.72
C ASP A 89 14.36 11.62 -6.40
N GLY A 90 14.16 10.67 -5.48
CA GLY A 90 13.38 10.92 -4.26
C GLY A 90 13.38 9.77 -3.26
N ALA A 91 14.30 8.80 -3.35
CA ALA A 91 14.62 8.06 -2.15
C ALA A 91 15.22 9.08 -1.14
N PRO A 92 14.74 9.15 0.12
CA PRO A 92 15.41 9.99 1.09
C PRO A 92 16.89 9.58 1.11
N ASP A 93 17.78 10.54 0.90
CA ASP A 93 19.24 10.36 1.00
C ASP A 93 19.67 9.85 2.40
N GLU A 94 18.71 9.69 3.32
CA GLU A 94 18.85 9.23 4.70
C GLU A 94 18.03 7.96 5.00
N VAL A 95 18.29 6.85 4.30
CA VAL A 95 18.24 5.54 5.01
C VAL A 95 19.67 5.22 5.44
N ASP A 96 20.24 6.16 6.18
CA ASP A 96 21.55 6.03 6.77
C ASP A 96 21.39 5.24 8.07
N SER A 97 21.55 3.92 7.96
CA SER A 97 22.04 2.98 8.98
C SER A 97 21.57 3.06 10.45
N ASN A 98 20.63 3.92 10.83
CA ASN A 98 20.24 4.18 12.21
C ASN A 98 18.71 4.12 12.40
N GLU A 99 18.32 3.07 13.14
CA GLU A 99 17.25 3.08 14.14
C GLU A 99 15.79 2.74 13.78
N THR A 100 15.48 2.13 12.63
CA THR A 100 14.24 1.32 12.56
C THR A 100 14.41 0.07 11.70
N THR A 101 14.37 -1.08 12.37
CA THR A 101 14.41 -2.49 11.91
C THR A 101 14.44 -2.69 10.39
N THR A 102 15.64 -2.66 9.79
CA THR A 102 15.86 -2.86 8.36
C THR A 102 16.54 -4.22 8.14
N GLY A 103 15.92 -5.12 7.38
CA GLY A 103 16.59 -6.31 6.88
C GLY A 103 17.61 -5.92 5.82
N TYR A 104 18.84 -6.45 5.87
CA TYR A 104 19.88 -6.19 4.87
C TYR A 104 20.45 -7.49 4.32
N LEU A 105 20.62 -7.58 3.00
CA LEU A 105 21.30 -8.70 2.34
C LEU A 105 22.15 -8.24 1.16
N ASP A 106 23.44 -8.57 1.21
CA ASP A 106 24.32 -8.44 0.05
C ASP A 106 24.34 -9.73 -0.76
N THR A 107 23.82 -9.68 -1.98
CA THR A 107 23.71 -10.84 -2.87
C THR A 107 24.93 -11.02 -3.77
N ARG A 108 25.84 -10.04 -3.86
CA ARG A 108 27.03 -10.12 -4.74
C ARG A 108 27.88 -11.37 -4.42
N PRO A 109 28.21 -11.68 -3.15
CA PRO A 109 28.97 -12.89 -2.83
C PRO A 109 28.22 -14.20 -3.14
N ILE A 110 26.89 -14.17 -3.18
CA ILE A 110 26.05 -15.33 -3.51
C ILE A 110 26.16 -15.61 -5.02
N PHE A 111 26.08 -14.55 -5.83
CA PHE A 111 26.29 -14.64 -7.28
C PHE A 111 27.73 -15.04 -7.63
N ASP A 112 28.74 -14.56 -6.90
CA ASP A 112 30.15 -14.96 -7.11
C ASP A 112 30.38 -16.46 -6.92
N ARG A 113 29.58 -17.09 -6.05
CA ARG A 113 29.58 -18.55 -5.82
C ARG A 113 28.67 -19.32 -6.80
N GLY A 114 28.00 -18.64 -7.71
CA GLY A 114 27.03 -19.22 -8.66
C GLY A 114 25.72 -19.68 -8.02
N GLN A 115 25.38 -19.15 -6.84
CA GLN A 115 24.19 -19.53 -6.06
C GLN A 115 23.01 -18.59 -6.35
N GLU A 116 21.80 -19.08 -6.10
CA GLU A 116 20.54 -18.36 -6.30
C GLU A 116 20.15 -17.63 -4.98
N PRO A 117 19.98 -16.29 -4.99
CA PRO A 117 19.78 -15.52 -3.75
C PRO A 117 18.33 -15.42 -3.27
N LEU A 118 17.32 -15.73 -4.09
CA LEU A 118 15.90 -15.53 -3.76
C LEU A 118 15.50 -16.32 -2.51
N ALA A 119 16.01 -17.54 -2.34
CA ALA A 119 15.74 -18.32 -1.13
C ALA A 119 16.20 -17.60 0.17
N GLU A 120 17.35 -16.95 0.14
CA GLU A 120 17.87 -16.17 1.27
C GLU A 120 17.10 -14.86 1.46
N ILE A 121 16.75 -14.18 0.38
CA ILE A 121 15.91 -12.97 0.40
C ILE A 121 14.55 -13.27 1.04
N LEU A 122 13.88 -14.35 0.61
CA LEU A 122 12.58 -14.77 1.14
C LEU A 122 12.67 -15.23 2.59
N LYS A 123 13.79 -15.84 2.99
CA LYS A 123 14.03 -16.21 4.38
C LYS A 123 14.17 -14.97 5.26
N LEU A 124 14.92 -13.97 4.81
CA LEU A 124 15.09 -12.69 5.49
C LEU A 124 13.74 -11.97 5.64
N LEU A 125 12.92 -11.95 4.58
CA LEU A 125 11.56 -11.40 4.62
C LEU A 125 10.69 -12.09 5.68
N LYS A 126 10.70 -13.42 5.75
CA LYS A 126 9.91 -14.17 6.73
C LYS A 126 10.36 -13.94 8.18
N SER A 127 11.64 -13.64 8.40
CA SER A 127 12.18 -13.38 9.74
C SER A 127 12.08 -11.93 10.18
N SER A 128 11.66 -11.02 9.29
CA SER A 128 11.59 -9.58 9.57
C SER A 128 10.16 -9.15 9.90
N PRO A 129 9.96 -8.10 10.72
CA PRO A 129 8.62 -7.55 10.98
C PRO A 129 7.90 -7.12 9.69
N PRO A 130 6.56 -7.19 9.63
CA PRO A 130 5.80 -6.82 8.42
C PRO A 130 6.04 -5.39 7.91
N GLU A 131 6.45 -4.48 8.79
CA GLU A 131 6.69 -3.06 8.51
C GLU A 131 8.18 -2.75 8.29
N SER A 132 9.03 -3.78 8.23
CA SER A 132 10.48 -3.60 8.06
C SER A 132 10.86 -3.24 6.62
N HIS A 133 11.75 -2.27 6.48
CA HIS A 133 12.40 -2.01 5.20
C HIS A 133 13.39 -3.14 4.91
N LEU A 134 13.53 -3.52 3.65
CA LEU A 134 14.51 -4.49 3.18
C LEU A 134 15.46 -3.82 2.19
N VAL A 135 16.75 -3.87 2.47
CA VAL A 135 17.79 -3.35 1.58
C VAL A 135 18.58 -4.52 1.00
N ILE A 136 18.69 -4.55 -0.32
CA ILE A 136 19.42 -5.58 -1.06
C ILE A 136 20.48 -4.94 -1.92
N ASP A 137 21.73 -5.32 -1.68
CA ASP A 137 22.83 -5.01 -2.60
C ASP A 137 22.97 -6.14 -3.63
N ALA A 138 23.02 -5.78 -4.91
CA ALA A 138 23.07 -6.72 -6.04
C ALA A 138 24.12 -6.30 -7.07
N PRO A 139 24.69 -7.24 -7.84
CA PRO A 139 25.70 -6.91 -8.85
C PRO A 139 25.13 -6.22 -10.10
N PHE A 140 23.81 -6.29 -10.29
CA PHE A 140 23.09 -5.71 -11.43
C PHE A 140 21.68 -5.28 -10.99
N HIS A 141 20.98 -4.54 -11.84
CA HIS A 141 19.62 -4.07 -11.56
C HIS A 141 18.62 -5.25 -11.45
N PRO A 142 18.02 -5.53 -10.28
CA PRO A 142 17.27 -6.76 -10.02
C PRO A 142 15.78 -6.61 -10.40
N ALA A 143 15.48 -6.36 -11.69
CA ALA A 143 14.12 -6.16 -12.18
C ALA A 143 13.14 -7.32 -11.84
N PRO A 144 13.50 -8.61 -11.98
CA PRO A 144 12.62 -9.71 -11.63
C PRO A 144 12.24 -9.72 -10.14
N LEU A 145 13.21 -9.45 -9.27
CA LEU A 145 12.98 -9.34 -7.84
C LEU A 145 12.07 -8.16 -7.51
N ARG A 146 12.26 -7.01 -8.16
CA ARG A 146 11.39 -5.84 -8.00
C ARG A 146 9.94 -6.16 -8.36
N ARG A 147 9.70 -6.84 -9.47
CA ARG A 147 8.35 -7.29 -9.87
C ARG A 147 7.74 -8.25 -8.84
N LEU A 148 8.54 -9.22 -8.38
CA LEU A 148 8.12 -10.21 -7.37
C LEU A 148 7.74 -9.57 -6.03
N MET A 149 8.48 -8.54 -5.63
CA MET A 149 8.25 -7.79 -4.40
C MET A 149 7.04 -6.86 -4.53
N GLN A 150 6.84 -6.24 -5.70
CA GLN A 150 5.64 -5.47 -6.01
C GLN A 150 4.36 -6.31 -5.89
N GLN A 151 4.37 -7.54 -6.41
CA GLN A 151 3.25 -8.49 -6.25
C GLN A 151 2.98 -8.89 -4.80
N ARG A 152 3.94 -8.67 -3.90
CA ARG A 152 3.83 -8.89 -2.46
C ARG A 152 3.51 -7.62 -1.68
N GLY A 153 3.13 -6.55 -2.37
CA GLY A 153 2.75 -5.29 -1.76
C GLY A 153 3.92 -4.41 -1.34
N TYR A 154 5.13 -4.61 -1.87
CA TYR A 154 6.28 -3.72 -1.59
C TYR A 154 6.44 -2.66 -2.67
N VAL A 155 6.77 -1.44 -2.26
CA VAL A 155 7.32 -0.40 -3.13
C VAL A 155 8.83 -0.60 -3.20
N SER A 156 9.43 -0.48 -4.39
CA SER A 156 10.88 -0.69 -4.57
C SER A 156 11.56 0.51 -5.21
N HIS A 157 12.75 0.86 -4.73
CA HIS A 157 13.62 1.91 -5.25
C HIS A 157 15.00 1.31 -5.52
N ALA A 158 15.61 1.60 -6.67
CA ALA A 158 16.90 1.03 -7.07
C ALA A 158 17.86 2.15 -7.50
N ARG A 159 19.05 2.19 -6.91
CA ARG A 159 20.10 3.15 -7.22
C ARG A 159 21.40 2.41 -7.57
N GLN A 160 22.07 2.84 -8.63
CA GLN A 160 23.42 2.36 -8.92
C GLN A 160 24.43 3.10 -8.03
N ILE A 161 25.18 2.34 -7.23
CA ILE A 161 26.27 2.85 -6.40
C ILE A 161 27.58 2.87 -7.19
N SER A 162 27.83 1.82 -7.98
CA SER A 162 28.98 1.71 -8.92
C SER A 162 28.64 0.70 -10.04
N GLY A 163 29.56 0.48 -10.99
CA GLY A 163 29.34 -0.39 -12.16
C GLY A 163 28.68 -1.74 -11.82
N GLU A 164 29.24 -2.45 -10.85
CA GLU A 164 28.78 -3.77 -10.38
C GLU A 164 28.09 -3.70 -9.01
N HIS A 165 27.53 -2.55 -8.62
CA HIS A 165 26.86 -2.40 -7.34
C HIS A 165 25.57 -1.60 -7.47
N TRP A 166 24.47 -2.31 -7.35
CA TRP A 166 23.12 -1.79 -7.23
C TRP A 166 22.63 -1.92 -5.79
N ARG A 167 22.02 -0.87 -5.27
CA ARG A 167 21.28 -0.91 -4.01
C ARG A 167 19.79 -0.80 -4.31
N CYS A 168 19.03 -1.79 -3.84
CA CYS A 168 17.58 -1.82 -3.94
C CYS A 168 16.96 -1.79 -2.56
N THR A 169 16.14 -0.78 -2.32
CA THR A 169 15.34 -0.64 -1.10
C THR A 169 13.92 -1.09 -1.40
N PHE A 170 13.41 -2.00 -0.60
CA PHE A 170 12.04 -2.48 -0.62
C PHE A 170 11.37 -2.01 0.66
N VAL A 171 10.38 -1.15 0.51
CA VAL A 171 9.56 -0.67 1.60
C VAL A 171 8.25 -1.44 1.50
N PRO A 172 7.75 -2.07 2.59
CA PRO A 172 6.39 -2.57 2.62
C PRO A 172 5.50 -1.43 2.16
N GLY A 173 4.81 -1.61 1.04
CA GLY A 173 3.72 -0.72 0.71
C GLY A 173 2.77 -0.83 1.89
N VAL A 174 2.54 0.29 2.58
CA VAL A 174 1.44 0.37 3.52
C VAL A 174 0.24 -0.16 2.74
N ALA A 175 -0.45 -1.19 3.23
CA ALA A 175 -1.78 -1.50 2.71
C ALA A 175 -2.50 -0.14 2.69
N PRO A 176 -2.84 0.41 1.49
CA PRO A 176 -2.91 1.87 1.34
C PRO A 176 -4.03 2.51 2.15
N PHE A 177 -4.88 1.70 2.78
CA PHE A 177 -5.94 2.08 3.68
C PHE A 177 -6.10 0.96 4.71
N ARG A 178 -6.08 1.28 6.00
CA ARG A 178 -6.49 0.34 7.06
C ARG A 178 -7.76 0.87 7.71
N ILE A 179 -8.67 -0.04 8.06
CA ILE A 179 -9.86 0.30 8.84
C ILE A 179 -9.59 -0.11 10.28
N ALA A 180 -9.58 0.85 11.20
CA ALA A 180 -9.60 0.60 12.62
C ALA A 180 -11.03 0.58 13.15
N ALA A 181 -11.34 -0.46 13.94
CA ALA A 181 -12.60 -0.56 14.66
C ALA A 181 -12.40 -0.60 16.17
N ILE A 182 -13.09 0.31 16.88
CA ILE A 182 -13.19 0.26 18.34
C ILE A 182 -14.51 -0.41 18.68
N VAL A 183 -14.48 -1.49 19.46
CA VAL A 183 -15.74 -2.12 19.85
C VAL A 183 -16.34 -1.36 21.01
N SER A 184 -17.50 -0.76 20.77
CA SER A 184 -18.32 -0.11 21.78
C SER A 184 -19.47 -1.03 22.20
N ASP A 185 -19.60 -1.29 23.50
CA ASP A 185 -20.75 -2.00 24.08
C ASP A 185 -22.03 -1.14 24.16
N GLY A 186 -21.99 0.08 23.60
CA GLY A 186 -23.11 1.02 23.60
C GLY A 186 -23.04 2.05 24.74
N THR A 187 -21.93 2.11 25.47
CA THR A 187 -21.65 3.19 26.43
C THR A 187 -21.30 4.49 25.70
N ALA A 188 -21.78 5.63 26.21
CA ALA A 188 -21.56 6.97 25.65
C ALA A 188 -20.06 7.38 25.58
N THR A 189 -19.18 6.59 26.21
CA THR A 189 -17.73 6.80 26.31
C THR A 189 -17.01 6.71 24.96
N THR A 190 -17.41 5.82 24.05
CA THR A 190 -16.67 5.66 22.79
C THR A 190 -16.84 6.87 21.85
N GLY A 191 -18.03 7.48 21.83
CA GLY A 191 -18.28 8.70 21.05
C GLY A 191 -17.46 9.89 21.57
N ALA A 192 -17.36 10.04 22.89
CA ALA A 192 -16.51 11.06 23.52
C ALA A 192 -15.01 10.82 23.23
N ILE A 193 -14.56 9.56 23.24
CA ILE A 193 -13.17 9.19 22.89
C ILE A 193 -12.85 9.60 21.44
N LEU A 194 -13.71 9.26 20.47
CA LEU A 194 -13.50 9.62 19.06
C LEU A 194 -13.48 11.14 18.86
N THR A 195 -14.29 11.88 19.61
CA THR A 195 -14.31 13.34 19.57
C THR A 195 -13.01 13.94 20.12
N GLY A 196 -12.53 13.46 21.27
CA GLY A 196 -11.25 13.89 21.83
C GLY A 196 -10.04 13.52 20.96
N ILE A 197 -10.10 12.40 20.24
CA ILE A 197 -9.09 12.03 19.23
C ILE A 197 -9.10 13.03 18.07
N ALA A 198 -10.28 13.37 17.54
CA ALA A 198 -10.41 14.33 16.46
C ALA A 198 -9.84 15.71 16.84
N ASP A 199 -10.14 16.19 18.06
CA ASP A 199 -9.57 17.44 18.56
C ASP A 199 -8.05 17.39 18.69
N THR A 200 -7.51 16.32 19.27
CA THR A 200 -6.05 16.14 19.41
C THR A 200 -5.35 16.15 18.05
N LEU A 201 -5.87 15.40 17.07
CA LEU A 201 -5.29 15.32 15.73
C LEU A 201 -5.42 16.64 14.96
N ARG A 202 -6.53 17.37 15.14
CA ARG A 202 -6.72 18.70 14.54
C ARG A 202 -5.72 19.71 15.10
N GLU A 203 -5.46 19.68 16.41
CA GLU A 203 -4.41 20.51 17.04
C GLU A 203 -2.99 20.13 16.54
N GLU A 204 -2.79 18.87 16.17
CA GLU A 204 -1.56 18.37 15.53
C GLU A 204 -1.46 18.69 14.03
N GLY A 205 -2.51 19.29 13.44
CA GLY A 205 -2.52 19.74 12.05
C GLY A 205 -2.94 18.67 11.02
N PHE A 206 -3.58 17.59 11.45
CA PHE A 206 -4.12 16.58 10.53
C PHE A 206 -5.32 17.13 9.75
N SER A 207 -5.39 16.79 8.47
CA SER A 207 -6.55 16.98 7.61
C SER A 207 -7.57 15.88 7.87
N LEU A 208 -8.65 16.22 8.60
CA LEU A 208 -9.66 15.25 9.03
C LEU A 208 -10.96 15.42 8.26
N ALA A 209 -11.56 14.29 7.87
CA ALA A 209 -12.94 14.21 7.42
C ALA A 209 -13.75 13.30 8.36
N GLY A 210 -15.08 13.43 8.33
CA GLY A 210 -15.96 12.52 9.04
C GLY A 210 -17.00 13.19 9.92
N ALA A 211 -17.59 12.40 10.81
CA ALA A 211 -18.64 12.85 11.72
C ALA A 211 -18.45 12.20 13.09
N VAL A 212 -18.24 13.03 14.10
CA VAL A 212 -18.10 12.63 15.51
C VAL A 212 -19.30 13.09 16.32
N GLN A 213 -19.47 12.55 17.51
CA GLN A 213 -20.57 12.95 18.39
C GLN A 213 -20.32 14.36 18.94
N ASP A 214 -21.37 15.17 19.03
CA ASP A 214 -21.27 16.46 19.71
C ASP A 214 -20.96 16.27 21.21
N PRO A 215 -19.95 16.98 21.78
CA PRO A 215 -19.58 16.85 23.18
C PRO A 215 -20.72 17.13 24.16
N GLU A 216 -21.56 18.15 23.90
CA GLU A 216 -22.68 18.48 24.78
C GLU A 216 -23.74 17.38 24.75
N SER A 217 -24.01 16.81 23.57
CA SER A 217 -24.89 15.65 23.43
C SER A 217 -24.33 14.40 24.12
N ALA A 218 -23.01 14.19 24.11
CA ALA A 218 -22.35 13.09 24.79
C ALA A 218 -22.48 13.20 26.33
N GLU A 219 -22.27 14.40 26.88
CA GLU A 219 -22.45 14.67 28.31
C GLU A 219 -23.92 14.50 28.76
N GLN A 220 -24.88 14.93 27.93
CA GLN A 220 -26.29 14.74 28.22
C GLN A 220 -26.68 13.25 28.23
N GLN A 221 -26.15 12.45 27.30
CA GLN A 221 -26.36 10.99 27.28
C GLN A 221 -25.79 10.26 28.50
N ALA A 222 -24.64 10.70 29.01
CA ALA A 222 -24.04 10.11 30.21
C ALA A 222 -24.88 10.36 31.47
N ASN A 223 -25.73 11.40 31.46
CA ASN A 223 -26.50 11.86 32.63
C ASN A 223 -27.98 11.47 32.63
N VAL A 224 -28.46 10.72 31.62
CA VAL A 224 -29.88 10.32 31.51
C VAL A 224 -30.04 8.81 31.72
N GLU A 225 -30.78 8.43 32.77
CA GLU A 225 -30.99 7.03 33.18
C GLU A 225 -31.89 6.22 32.21
N HIS A 226 -32.49 6.87 31.21
CA HIS A 226 -33.40 6.24 30.25
C HIS A 226 -33.28 6.88 28.86
N GLY A 227 -32.23 6.55 28.10
CA GLY A 227 -32.20 6.39 26.62
C GLY A 227 -32.90 7.40 25.68
N MET A 228 -33.31 8.57 26.14
CA MET A 228 -34.11 9.56 25.39
C MET A 228 -33.31 10.84 25.17
N CYS A 229 -32.07 10.72 24.72
CA CYS A 229 -31.26 11.88 24.36
C CYS A 229 -31.18 12.00 22.84
N ASP A 230 -31.38 13.22 22.35
CA ASP A 230 -31.08 13.57 20.98
C ASP A 230 -29.57 13.37 20.74
N MET A 231 -29.24 12.70 19.64
CA MET A 231 -27.87 12.51 19.19
C MET A 231 -27.57 13.54 18.10
N ASP A 232 -26.59 14.38 18.38
CA ASP A 232 -26.06 15.34 17.42
C ASP A 232 -24.68 14.91 16.94
N LEU A 233 -24.42 15.14 15.65
CA LEU A 233 -23.13 14.92 15.03
C LEU A 233 -22.47 16.25 14.66
N LEU A 234 -21.17 16.32 14.87
CA LEU A 234 -20.29 17.37 14.36
C LEU A 234 -19.54 16.85 13.15
N VAL A 235 -19.67 17.54 12.03
CA VAL A 235 -18.93 17.20 10.80
C VAL A 235 -17.52 17.79 10.89
N LEU A 236 -16.49 16.96 10.72
CA LEU A 236 -15.09 17.41 10.75
C LEU A 236 -14.70 18.17 9.46
N PRO A 237 -13.67 19.04 9.50
CA PRO A 237 -12.90 19.45 10.69
C PRO A 237 -13.62 20.52 11.54
N ASP A 238 -14.31 21.49 10.92
CA ASP A 238 -15.00 22.62 11.59
C ASP A 238 -16.46 22.78 11.11
N GLY A 239 -17.13 21.66 10.83
CA GLY A 239 -18.43 21.62 10.16
C GLY A 239 -19.64 21.86 11.06
N LYS A 240 -20.79 21.89 10.39
CA LYS A 240 -22.11 22.15 10.99
C LYS A 240 -22.52 21.01 11.94
N ARG A 241 -23.20 21.37 13.03
CA ARG A 241 -23.89 20.43 13.92
C ARG A 241 -25.20 19.97 13.30
N PHE A 242 -25.45 18.66 13.31
CA PHE A 242 -26.68 18.04 12.82
C PHE A 242 -27.33 17.21 13.90
N THR A 243 -28.59 17.51 14.21
CA THR A 243 -29.42 16.62 15.01
C THR A 243 -29.94 15.50 14.14
N ILE A 244 -29.54 14.27 14.45
CA ILE A 244 -29.94 13.07 13.70
C ILE A 244 -30.99 12.25 14.46
N THR A 245 -31.65 12.86 15.42
CA THR A 245 -32.75 12.25 16.19
C THR A 245 -34.05 13.02 15.94
N GLN A 246 -35.10 12.30 15.55
CA GLN A 246 -36.45 12.82 15.35
C GLN A 246 -37.42 12.33 16.44
N ASN A 247 -38.41 13.16 16.74
CA ASN A 247 -39.45 12.81 17.71
C ASN A 247 -40.64 12.14 17.02
N LEU A 248 -40.72 10.82 17.11
CA LEU A 248 -41.80 10.00 16.54
C LEU A 248 -43.07 9.91 17.43
N GLY A 249 -43.15 10.69 18.51
CA GLY A 249 -44.27 10.67 19.45
C GLY A 249 -44.17 9.59 20.54
N THR A 250 -45.12 9.59 21.48
CA THR A 250 -45.08 8.82 22.75
C THR A 250 -45.33 7.31 22.62
N GLN A 251 -45.50 6.79 21.41
CA GLN A 251 -45.83 5.37 21.13
C GLN A 251 -44.78 4.65 20.28
N ALA A 252 -43.69 5.31 19.87
CA ALA A 252 -42.67 4.71 19.03
C ALA A 252 -41.66 3.90 19.87
N THR A 253 -41.70 2.58 19.77
CA THR A 253 -40.67 1.63 20.25
C THR A 253 -39.51 1.45 19.25
N SER A 254 -39.57 2.16 18.11
CA SER A 254 -38.68 2.04 16.96
C SER A 254 -37.69 3.22 16.90
N CYS A 255 -36.54 2.97 16.25
CA CYS A 255 -35.40 3.86 16.08
C CYS A 255 -35.81 5.31 15.78
N ARG A 256 -35.45 6.25 16.69
CA ARG A 256 -35.69 7.70 16.56
C ARG A 256 -34.74 8.39 15.58
N LEU A 257 -33.98 7.64 14.78
CA LEU A 257 -33.03 8.21 13.85
C LEU A 257 -33.74 9.00 12.74
N ASP A 258 -33.37 10.26 12.57
CA ASP A 258 -33.73 11.04 11.39
C ASP A 258 -32.84 10.60 10.23
N HIS A 259 -33.47 9.90 9.29
CA HIS A 259 -32.75 9.32 8.16
C HIS A 259 -32.29 10.40 7.21
N GLN A 260 -33.08 11.45 6.98
CA GLN A 260 -32.71 12.53 6.08
C GLN A 260 -31.55 13.33 6.65
N ALA A 261 -31.60 13.66 7.94
CA ALA A 261 -30.50 14.37 8.59
C ALA A 261 -29.19 13.56 8.56
N LEU A 262 -29.27 12.22 8.70
CA LEU A 262 -28.09 11.38 8.56
C LEU A 262 -27.56 11.35 7.11
N GLU A 263 -28.41 11.24 6.10
CA GLU A 263 -27.97 11.26 4.70
C GLU A 263 -27.36 12.64 4.32
N ASP A 264 -27.89 13.75 4.87
CA ASP A 264 -27.30 15.08 4.68
C ASP A 264 -25.88 15.17 5.27
N VAL A 265 -25.66 14.55 6.44
CA VAL A 265 -24.33 14.44 7.07
C VAL A 265 -23.40 13.59 6.19
N VAL A 266 -23.86 12.43 5.74
CA VAL A 266 -23.09 11.52 4.87
C VAL A 266 -22.65 12.24 3.60
N ALA A 267 -23.56 12.93 2.91
CA ALA A 267 -23.25 13.68 1.69
C ALA A 267 -22.24 14.81 1.94
N LEU A 268 -22.35 15.52 3.06
CA LEU A 268 -21.41 16.60 3.40
C LEU A 268 -20.01 16.06 3.74
N VAL A 269 -19.92 14.92 4.44
CA VAL A 269 -18.64 14.26 4.73
C VAL A 269 -18.00 13.79 3.43
N ASP A 270 -18.77 13.11 2.57
CA ASP A 270 -18.27 12.58 1.31
C ASP A 270 -17.76 13.69 0.38
N GLN A 271 -18.43 14.85 0.35
CA GLN A 271 -17.98 16.02 -0.41
C GLN A 271 -16.63 16.59 0.07
N ARG A 272 -16.29 16.41 1.34
CA ARG A 272 -15.05 16.91 1.95
C ARG A 272 -13.91 15.91 1.89
N LEU A 273 -14.22 14.66 1.56
CA LEU A 273 -13.26 13.57 1.52
C LEU A 273 -12.52 13.60 0.18
N ASP A 274 -11.20 13.69 0.25
CA ASP A 274 -10.31 13.66 -0.90
C ASP A 274 -8.97 13.00 -0.56
N ALA A 275 -8.10 12.83 -1.55
CA ALA A 275 -6.79 12.19 -1.37
C ALA A 275 -5.82 12.96 -0.44
N SER A 276 -6.13 14.20 -0.08
CA SER A 276 -5.35 14.99 0.89
C SER A 276 -5.85 14.84 2.34
N THR A 277 -6.93 14.07 2.54
CA THR A 277 -7.44 13.74 3.86
C THR A 277 -6.51 12.73 4.55
N ASP A 278 -6.01 13.07 5.73
CA ASP A 278 -5.13 12.18 6.49
C ASP A 278 -5.91 11.05 7.18
N LEU A 279 -7.17 11.30 7.58
CA LEU A 279 -7.98 10.32 8.31
C LEU A 279 -9.49 10.61 8.21
N LEU A 280 -10.28 9.55 7.98
CA LEU A 280 -11.73 9.57 8.14
C LEU A 280 -12.12 9.04 9.53
N ILE A 281 -12.80 9.87 10.34
CA ILE A 281 -13.29 9.50 11.68
C ILE A 281 -14.81 9.42 11.68
N LEU A 282 -15.36 8.24 11.98
CA LEU A 282 -16.80 8.00 12.01
C LEU A 282 -17.26 7.58 13.40
N ASN A 283 -18.34 8.20 13.87
CA ASN A 283 -18.89 7.92 15.18
C ASN A 283 -19.25 6.43 15.36
N LYS A 284 -19.93 5.80 14.39
CA LYS A 284 -20.39 4.40 14.52
C LYS A 284 -20.71 3.70 13.20
N PHE A 285 -20.28 2.45 13.08
CA PHE A 285 -20.76 1.45 12.13
C PHE A 285 -21.92 0.68 12.78
N GLY A 286 -23.13 0.96 12.32
CA GLY A 286 -24.37 0.46 12.86
C GLY A 286 -25.11 -0.48 11.90
N LYS A 287 -26.39 -0.68 12.22
CA LYS A 287 -27.28 -1.54 11.43
C LYS A 287 -27.45 -1.03 9.99
N ARG A 288 -27.48 0.29 9.78
CA ARG A 288 -27.66 0.89 8.46
C ARG A 288 -26.47 0.58 7.54
N GLU A 289 -25.25 0.70 8.08
CA GLU A 289 -24.01 0.43 7.37
C GLU A 289 -23.84 -1.07 7.08
N ALA A 290 -24.32 -1.93 7.97
CA ALA A 290 -24.42 -3.37 7.73
C ALA A 290 -25.42 -3.71 6.59
N GLU A 291 -26.49 -2.91 6.46
CA GLU A 291 -27.52 -3.07 5.42
C GLU A 291 -27.20 -2.38 4.09
N GLY A 292 -26.03 -1.74 3.96
CA GLY A 292 -25.61 -1.10 2.71
C GLY A 292 -25.80 0.42 2.62
N ALA A 293 -26.32 1.06 3.67
CA ALA A 293 -26.67 2.48 3.71
C ALA A 293 -25.77 3.29 4.67
N GLY A 294 -26.10 4.56 4.89
CA GLY A 294 -25.34 5.45 5.78
C GLY A 294 -23.90 5.64 5.30
N PHE A 295 -22.94 5.62 6.20
CA PHE A 295 -21.53 5.87 5.87
C PHE A 295 -20.84 4.75 5.11
N ARG A 296 -21.50 3.61 4.83
CA ARG A 296 -20.83 2.47 4.16
C ARG A 296 -20.18 2.87 2.84
N GLN A 297 -20.87 3.67 2.01
CA GLN A 297 -20.34 4.12 0.73
C GLN A 297 -19.17 5.10 0.92
N THR A 298 -19.28 6.02 1.88
CA THR A 298 -18.19 6.94 2.24
C THR A 298 -16.95 6.20 2.77
N ILE A 299 -17.12 5.11 3.51
CA ILE A 299 -15.99 4.25 3.93
C ILE A 299 -15.33 3.61 2.69
N GLY A 300 -16.13 3.13 1.74
CA GLY A 300 -15.63 2.62 0.46
C GLY A 300 -14.85 3.68 -0.34
N HIS A 301 -15.38 4.91 -0.40
CA HIS A 301 -14.72 6.03 -1.06
C HIS A 301 -13.40 6.41 -0.38
N ALA A 302 -13.35 6.41 0.97
CA ALA A 302 -12.10 6.64 1.71
C ALA A 302 -11.04 5.58 1.37
N ILE A 303 -11.46 4.32 1.32
CA ILE A 303 -10.61 3.21 0.90
C ILE A 303 -10.07 3.43 -0.51
N GLU A 304 -10.91 3.81 -1.48
CA GLU A 304 -10.49 4.10 -2.85
C GLU A 304 -9.48 5.24 -2.95
N LEU A 305 -9.59 6.23 -2.06
CA LEU A 305 -8.66 7.36 -1.95
C LEU A 305 -7.37 7.05 -1.16
N GLY A 306 -7.26 5.88 -0.53
CA GLY A 306 -6.14 5.57 0.36
C GLY A 306 -6.20 6.29 1.71
N VAL A 307 -7.39 6.72 2.12
CA VAL A 307 -7.61 7.42 3.40
C VAL A 307 -7.94 6.37 4.48
N PRO A 308 -7.13 6.26 5.55
CA PRO A 308 -7.43 5.38 6.67
C PRO A 308 -8.75 5.75 7.34
N VAL A 309 -9.43 4.75 7.91
CA VAL A 309 -10.75 4.94 8.53
C VAL A 309 -10.71 4.45 9.97
N ILE A 310 -11.20 5.27 10.90
CA ILE A 310 -11.49 4.82 12.26
C ILE A 310 -12.98 4.94 12.58
N VAL A 311 -13.54 3.88 13.14
CA VAL A 311 -14.98 3.80 13.43
C VAL A 311 -15.28 3.00 14.69
N ALA A 312 -16.30 3.40 15.46
CA ALA A 312 -16.81 2.53 16.53
C ALA A 312 -17.75 1.47 15.96
N VAL A 313 -17.76 0.25 16.50
CA VAL A 313 -18.67 -0.81 16.06
C VAL A 313 -19.37 -1.47 17.25
N ASN A 314 -20.67 -1.72 17.12
CA ASN A 314 -21.41 -2.51 18.11
C ASN A 314 -21.03 -4.01 17.96
N PRO A 315 -20.86 -4.78 19.05
CA PRO A 315 -20.68 -6.22 19.03
C PRO A 315 -21.58 -6.96 18.01
N ALA A 316 -22.85 -6.57 17.89
CA ALA A 316 -23.81 -7.17 16.98
C ALA A 316 -23.50 -6.96 15.49
N GLN A 317 -22.71 -5.93 15.14
CA GLN A 317 -22.35 -5.57 13.76
C GLN A 317 -20.90 -5.88 13.40
N ARG A 318 -20.11 -6.46 14.33
CA ARG A 318 -18.71 -6.85 14.07
C ARG A 318 -18.57 -7.77 12.86
N GLY A 319 -19.47 -8.74 12.70
CA GLY A 319 -19.46 -9.65 11.56
C GLY A 319 -19.63 -8.91 10.24
N ALA A 320 -20.65 -8.04 10.14
CA ALA A 320 -20.89 -7.25 8.94
C ALA A 320 -19.76 -6.28 8.59
N LEU A 321 -19.08 -5.71 9.60
CA LEU A 321 -17.90 -4.89 9.39
C LEU A 321 -16.71 -5.74 8.90
N SER A 322 -16.49 -6.91 9.50
CA SER A 322 -15.44 -7.84 9.08
C SER A 322 -15.64 -8.34 7.65
N ASP A 323 -16.88 -8.65 7.26
CA ASP A 323 -17.22 -9.10 5.91
C ASP A 323 -17.03 -7.98 4.88
N PHE A 324 -17.25 -6.72 5.28
CA PHE A 324 -17.03 -5.56 4.43
C PHE A 324 -15.54 -5.21 4.28
N ALA A 325 -14.81 -5.18 5.39
CA ALA A 325 -13.44 -4.70 5.46
C ALA A 325 -12.39 -5.76 5.10
N GLY A 326 -12.71 -7.05 5.23
CA GLY A 326 -11.79 -8.15 4.95
C GLY A 326 -10.54 -8.10 5.84
N ASP A 327 -9.39 -8.36 5.24
CA ASP A 327 -8.09 -8.45 5.93
C ASP A 327 -7.53 -7.07 6.34
N ASP A 328 -8.15 -5.97 5.89
CA ASP A 328 -7.72 -4.59 6.19
C ASP A 328 -8.28 -4.06 7.52
N LEU A 329 -9.05 -4.87 8.26
CA LEU A 329 -9.67 -4.51 9.53
C LEU A 329 -8.77 -4.80 10.74
N GLU A 330 -8.47 -3.76 11.51
CA GLU A 330 -7.76 -3.84 12.79
C GLU A 330 -8.70 -3.47 13.94
N TYR A 331 -8.89 -4.37 14.91
CA TYR A 331 -9.62 -4.05 16.12
C TYR A 331 -8.69 -3.42 17.16
N LEU A 332 -9.01 -2.19 17.56
CA LEU A 332 -8.25 -1.46 18.57
C LEU A 332 -8.84 -1.64 19.96
N PRO A 333 -7.99 -1.71 21.01
CA PRO A 333 -8.47 -1.60 22.37
C PRO A 333 -9.08 -0.20 22.60
N GLU A 334 -10.07 -0.09 23.48
CA GLU A 334 -10.63 1.20 23.92
C GLU A 334 -9.63 1.92 24.84
N ASN A 335 -8.51 2.33 24.25
CA ASN A 335 -7.39 2.98 24.92
C ASN A 335 -6.93 4.16 24.05
N LEU A 336 -7.05 5.37 24.61
CA LEU A 336 -6.75 6.61 23.89
C LEU A 336 -5.36 6.63 23.24
N ASN A 337 -4.32 6.18 23.96
CA ASN A 337 -2.95 6.18 23.43
C ASN A 337 -2.76 5.18 22.29
N ALA A 338 -3.33 3.98 22.41
CA ALA A 338 -3.28 2.99 21.35
C ALA A 338 -3.97 3.49 20.08
N ILE A 339 -5.11 4.16 20.25
CA ILE A 339 -5.88 4.73 19.14
C ILE A 339 -5.14 5.91 18.50
N LEU A 340 -4.66 6.87 19.27
CA LEU A 340 -3.87 8.00 18.74
C LEU A 340 -2.60 7.51 18.03
N ASN A 341 -1.91 6.52 18.58
CA ASN A 341 -0.75 5.94 17.93
C ASN A 341 -1.12 5.29 16.59
N TRP A 342 -2.28 4.66 16.49
CA TRP A 342 -2.80 4.13 15.22
C TRP A 342 -3.08 5.26 14.23
N CYS A 343 -3.81 6.30 14.63
CA CYS A 343 -4.16 7.45 13.78
C CYS A 343 -2.94 8.19 13.24
N ARG A 344 -1.85 8.24 14.02
CA ARG A 344 -0.60 8.91 13.63
C ARG A 344 0.27 8.08 12.69
N ARG A 345 -0.05 6.80 12.43
CA ARG A 345 0.67 6.00 11.43
C ARG A 345 0.34 6.56 10.05
N LYS A 346 1.09 7.56 9.61
CA LYS A 346 0.87 8.19 8.30
C LYS A 346 0.99 7.15 7.19
N GLY A 347 -0.07 7.03 6.39
CA GLY A 347 -0.01 6.42 5.07
C GLY A 347 0.71 7.35 4.11
N HIS A 348 2.04 7.45 4.22
CA HIS A 348 2.82 8.29 3.31
C HIS A 348 2.94 7.61 1.93
N CYS A 349 2.03 7.97 1.02
CA CYS A 349 2.31 8.00 -0.41
C CYS A 349 2.18 9.46 -0.87
N HIS A 350 3.18 10.29 -0.55
CA HIS A 350 3.29 11.59 -1.21
C HIS A 350 4.01 11.36 -2.54
N VAL A 351 3.27 11.43 -3.64
CA VAL A 351 3.85 11.70 -4.95
C VAL A 351 4.37 13.12 -4.87
N ILE A 352 5.69 13.29 -4.80
CA ILE A 352 6.31 14.61 -4.96
C ILE A 352 6.34 14.90 -6.47
N GLU A 353 5.39 15.71 -6.93
CA GLU A 353 5.54 16.49 -8.16
C GLU A 353 6.20 17.83 -7.79
N ASP A 354 7.48 17.96 -8.11
CA ASP A 354 8.11 19.01 -8.92
C ASP A 354 9.62 19.15 -8.65
#